data_AF-A0A7S4W8Z9-F1
#
_entry.id   AF-A0A7S4W8Z9-F1
#
_cell.length_a   1.000
_cell.length_b   1.000
_cell.length_c   1.000
_cell.angle_alpha   90.00
_cell.angle_beta   90.00
_cell.angle_gamma   90.00
#
_symmetry.space_group_name_H-M   'P 1'
#
loop_
_entity.id
_entity.type
_entity.pdbx_description
1 polymer ?
#
loop_
_entity_poly.entity_id
_entity_poly.type
_entity_poly.pdbx_seq_one_letter_code
_entity_poly.pdbx_strand_id
1 'polypeptide(L)'
;AVSMAVCRAGAAALQNSLYEYIAKLSGQPTTSYVMPVPSFNVINGGSHAGNRLACQEFMILPIGASSFREAMQIGAEVYHTLRGVIKKKYGQDACNVGDEGGFAPSVQDNNEALDVLMEAIQRSGHAEKVKIGTDVAASEFYSADTGKYDLDFKNPAG
;
A
#
# COMPACT_ATOMS: atom_id res chain seq x y z
N ALA A 1 16.62 5.27 -16.59
CA ALA A 1 17.21 3.99 -17.05
C ALA A 1 18.75 3.96 -16.95
N VAL A 2 19.47 4.86 -17.63
CA VAL A 2 20.96 4.87 -17.66
C VAL A 2 21.59 4.85 -16.26
N SER A 3 21.16 5.73 -15.35
CA SER A 3 21.67 5.76 -13.97
C SER A 3 21.54 4.41 -13.24
N MET A 4 20.37 3.78 -13.31
CA MET A 4 20.11 2.47 -12.69
C MET A 4 20.91 1.32 -13.31
N ALA A 5 21.18 1.38 -14.62
CA ALA A 5 21.98 0.39 -15.32
C ALA A 5 23.47 0.53 -14.95
N VAL A 6 23.99 1.75 -14.96
CA VAL A 6 25.38 2.05 -14.55
C VAL A 6 25.61 1.67 -13.09
N CYS A 7 24.65 1.94 -12.19
CA CYS A 7 24.73 1.53 -10.78
C CYS A 7 24.84 0.01 -10.62
N ARG A 8 24.03 -0.77 -11.35
CA ARG A 8 24.13 -2.25 -11.36
C ARG A 8 25.43 -2.75 -11.95
N ALA A 9 25.91 -2.12 -13.03
CA ALA A 9 27.20 -2.45 -13.63
C ALA A 9 28.36 -2.18 -12.66
N GLY A 10 28.32 -1.06 -11.93
CA GLY A 10 29.30 -0.74 -10.89
C GLY A 10 29.30 -1.74 -9.74
N ALA A 11 28.11 -2.15 -9.26
CA ALA A 11 27.98 -3.20 -8.26
C ALA A 11 28.60 -4.52 -8.74
N ALA A 12 28.28 -4.95 -9.97
CA ALA A 12 28.81 -6.17 -10.57
C ALA A 12 30.34 -6.11 -10.78
N ALA A 13 30.87 -4.97 -11.24
CA ALA A 13 32.30 -4.77 -11.46
C ALA A 13 33.12 -4.88 -10.16
N LEU A 14 32.52 -4.47 -9.03
CA LEU A 14 33.13 -4.59 -7.69
C LEU A 14 32.77 -5.90 -6.98
N GLN A 15 32.04 -6.81 -7.63
CA GLN A 15 31.54 -8.07 -7.04
C GLN A 15 30.69 -7.85 -5.77
N ASN A 16 29.99 -6.72 -5.74
CA ASN A 16 29.10 -6.32 -4.67
C ASN A 16 27.65 -6.68 -5.00
N SER A 17 26.86 -7.00 -3.97
CA SER A 17 25.39 -6.94 -4.12
C SER A 17 24.97 -5.49 -4.40
N LEU A 18 23.85 -5.29 -5.10
CA LEU A 18 23.38 -3.94 -5.46
C LEU A 18 23.10 -3.08 -4.21
N TYR A 19 22.50 -3.64 -3.16
CA TYR A 19 22.20 -2.90 -1.93
C TYR A 19 23.48 -2.48 -1.19
N GLU A 20 24.50 -3.34 -1.15
CA GLU A 20 25.78 -3.00 -0.53
C GLU A 20 26.51 -1.91 -1.33
N TYR A 21 26.48 -1.99 -2.67
CA TYR A 21 27.05 -0.96 -3.53
C TYR A 21 26.36 0.39 -3.31
N ILE A 22 25.02 0.42 -3.21
CA ILE A 22 24.27 1.63 -2.89
C ILE A 22 24.64 2.16 -1.49
N ALA A 23 24.77 1.28 -0.49
CA ALA A 23 25.20 1.68 0.85
C ALA A 23 26.56 2.38 0.81
N LYS A 24 27.55 1.81 0.11
CA LYS A 24 28.87 2.42 -0.11
C LYS A 24 28.77 3.80 -0.77
N LEU A 25 27.99 3.93 -1.85
CA LEU A 25 27.80 5.21 -2.55
C LEU A 25 27.14 6.28 -1.67
N SER A 26 26.22 5.87 -0.80
CA SER A 26 25.50 6.75 0.12
C SER A 26 26.25 7.06 1.43
N GLY A 27 27.46 6.53 1.61
CA GLY A 27 28.24 6.67 2.84
C GLY A 27 27.64 5.93 4.05
N GLN A 28 26.74 4.98 3.82
CA GLN A 28 26.13 4.17 4.87
C GLN A 28 27.03 2.98 5.26
N PRO A 29 26.96 2.51 6.52
CA PRO A 29 27.67 1.31 6.94
C PRO A 29 27.30 0.09 6.09
N THR A 30 28.29 -0.78 5.85
CA THR A 30 28.11 -2.08 5.17
C THR A 30 28.24 -3.26 6.13
N THR A 31 28.44 -2.98 7.41
CA THR A 31 28.55 -3.98 8.49
C THR A 31 27.20 -4.35 9.09
N SER A 32 26.18 -3.52 8.90
CA SER A 32 24.81 -3.77 9.33
C SER A 32 23.83 -3.12 8.35
N TYR A 33 22.69 -3.78 8.13
CA TYR A 33 21.63 -3.31 7.25
C TYR A 33 20.31 -3.31 8.00
N VAL A 34 19.43 -2.38 7.64
CA VAL A 34 18.07 -2.31 8.16
C VAL A 34 17.12 -2.84 7.10
N MET A 35 16.31 -3.83 7.47
CA MET A 35 15.21 -4.28 6.63
C MET A 35 14.00 -3.35 6.83
N PRO A 36 13.34 -2.88 5.76
CA PRO A 36 12.20 -1.99 5.89
C PRO A 36 10.96 -2.72 6.39
N VAL A 37 10.03 -2.00 7.02
CA VAL A 37 8.66 -2.48 7.16
C VAL A 37 7.96 -2.29 5.81
N PRO A 38 7.43 -3.36 5.18
CA PRO A 38 6.67 -3.23 3.95
C PRO A 38 5.35 -2.50 4.20
N SER A 39 4.99 -1.59 3.29
CA SER A 39 3.65 -1.00 3.23
C SER A 39 2.91 -1.65 2.08
N PHE A 40 1.88 -2.44 2.37
CA PHE A 40 1.11 -3.15 1.35
C PHE A 40 -0.12 -2.35 1.00
N ASN A 41 -0.23 -1.87 -0.25
CA ASN A 41 -1.49 -1.35 -0.76
C ASN A 41 -2.50 -2.49 -0.91
N VAL A 42 -3.67 -2.36 -0.27
CA VAL A 42 -4.67 -3.44 -0.20
C VAL A 42 -6.09 -3.01 -0.57
N ILE A 43 -6.41 -1.72 -0.53
CA ILE A 43 -7.66 -1.16 -1.06
C ILE A 43 -7.32 0.09 -1.88
N ASN A 44 -7.76 0.09 -3.13
CA ASN A 44 -7.54 1.17 -4.08
C ASN A 44 -8.76 2.08 -4.17
N GLY A 45 -8.49 3.37 -4.32
CA GLY A 45 -9.45 4.44 -4.58
C GLY A 45 -8.84 5.49 -5.51
N GLY A 46 -9.31 6.72 -5.44
CA GLY A 46 -8.80 7.84 -6.22
C GLY A 46 -8.80 7.53 -7.72
N SER A 47 -7.74 7.92 -8.42
CA SER A 47 -7.55 7.69 -9.87
C SER A 47 -7.26 6.22 -10.23
N HIS A 48 -6.96 5.36 -9.24
CA HIS A 48 -6.58 3.95 -9.44
C HIS A 48 -7.76 2.97 -9.35
N ALA A 49 -8.99 3.45 -9.14
CA ALA A 49 -10.18 2.59 -9.04
C ALA A 49 -11.43 3.26 -9.61
N GLY A 50 -12.44 2.48 -10.02
CA GLY A 50 -13.75 2.98 -10.46
C GLY A 50 -14.77 3.20 -9.33
N ASN A 51 -14.37 3.11 -8.06
CA ASN A 51 -15.25 3.26 -6.89
C ASN A 51 -15.38 4.74 -6.45
N ARG A 52 -16.13 5.00 -5.37
CA ARG A 52 -16.38 6.37 -4.87
C ARG A 52 -15.25 6.96 -4.04
N LEU A 53 -14.22 6.18 -3.68
CA LEU A 53 -13.17 6.63 -2.78
C LEU A 53 -12.36 7.78 -3.38
N ALA A 54 -12.18 8.85 -2.60
CA ALA A 54 -11.26 9.92 -2.93
C ALA A 54 -9.80 9.58 -2.59
N CYS A 55 -9.56 8.95 -1.43
CA CYS A 55 -8.22 8.48 -1.06
C CYS A 55 -7.75 7.41 -2.04
N GLN A 56 -6.49 7.52 -2.49
CA GLN A 56 -5.95 6.65 -3.52
C GLN A 56 -5.62 5.25 -2.99
N GLU A 57 -5.02 5.16 -1.79
CA GLU A 57 -4.50 3.90 -1.27
C GLU A 57 -4.74 3.77 0.23
N PHE A 58 -5.26 2.62 0.64
CA PHE A 58 -5.27 2.18 2.03
C PHE A 58 -4.33 1.00 2.17
N MET A 59 -3.33 1.17 3.04
CA MET A 59 -2.23 0.25 3.21
C MET A 59 -2.26 -0.42 4.58
N ILE A 60 -1.66 -1.61 4.66
CA ILE A 60 -1.31 -2.28 5.92
C ILE A 60 0.20 -2.31 6.12
N LEU A 61 0.61 -2.05 7.35
CA LEU A 61 2.02 -1.99 7.77
C LEU A 61 2.21 -2.92 8.97
N PRO A 62 2.86 -4.08 8.82
CA PRO A 62 3.12 -5.03 9.91
C PRO A 62 4.31 -4.56 10.78
N ILE A 63 4.17 -3.41 11.44
CA ILE A 63 5.24 -2.79 12.25
C ILE A 63 5.68 -3.63 13.46
N GLY A 64 4.84 -4.57 13.92
CA GLY A 64 5.14 -5.46 15.04
C GLY A 64 5.85 -6.76 14.64
N ALA A 65 6.22 -6.93 13.38
CA ALA A 65 6.97 -8.08 12.92
C ALA A 65 8.44 -8.01 13.34
N SER A 66 9.02 -9.16 13.70
CA SER A 66 10.43 -9.31 14.10
C SER A 66 11.41 -9.41 12.93
N SER A 67 10.90 -9.63 11.71
CA SER A 67 11.70 -9.73 10.50
C SER A 67 10.90 -9.38 9.26
N PHE A 68 11.58 -9.05 8.15
CA PHE A 68 10.93 -8.83 6.86
C PHE A 68 10.14 -10.07 6.39
N ARG A 69 10.64 -11.28 6.68
CA ARG A 69 9.94 -12.53 6.35
C ARG A 69 8.60 -12.64 7.08
N GLU A 70 8.59 -12.34 8.38
CA GLU A 70 7.35 -12.33 9.17
C GLU A 70 6.42 -11.21 8.69
N ALA A 71 6.95 -10.02 8.41
CA ALA A 71 6.17 -8.91 7.86
C ALA A 71 5.46 -9.29 6.55
N MET A 72 6.16 -9.97 5.63
CA MET A 72 5.59 -10.48 4.39
C MET A 72 4.49 -11.52 4.63
N GLN A 73 4.68 -12.44 5.58
CA GLN A 73 3.68 -13.43 5.93
C GLN A 73 2.42 -12.77 6.51
N ILE A 74 2.57 -11.85 7.48
CA ILE A 74 1.46 -11.11 8.07
C ILE A 74 0.70 -10.33 7.00
N GLY A 75 1.41 -9.61 6.12
CA GLY A 75 0.79 -8.88 5.01
C GLY A 75 -0.06 -9.77 4.11
N ALA A 76 0.47 -10.94 3.71
CA ALA A 76 -0.25 -11.90 2.89
C ALA A 76 -1.47 -12.51 3.57
N GLU A 77 -1.37 -12.85 4.87
CA GLU A 77 -2.47 -13.41 5.65
C GLU A 77 -3.61 -12.38 5.83
N VAL A 78 -3.28 -11.12 6.12
CA VAL A 78 -4.26 -10.03 6.18
C VAL A 78 -4.90 -9.82 4.81
N TYR A 79 -4.12 -9.78 3.72
CA TYR A 79 -4.63 -9.60 2.36
C TYR A 79 -5.62 -10.70 1.95
N HIS A 80 -5.30 -11.97 2.20
CA HIS A 80 -6.21 -13.07 1.90
C HIS A 80 -7.47 -13.07 2.79
N THR A 81 -7.33 -12.65 4.06
CA THR A 81 -8.47 -12.46 4.95
C THR A 81 -9.37 -11.33 4.45
N LEU A 82 -8.78 -10.20 4.03
CA LEU A 82 -9.47 -9.05 3.45
C LEU A 82 -10.25 -9.46 2.20
N ARG A 83 -9.68 -10.27 1.30
CA ARG A 83 -10.41 -10.82 0.16
C ARG A 83 -11.69 -11.53 0.59
N GLY A 84 -11.64 -12.31 1.67
CA GLY A 84 -12.79 -13.01 2.23
C GLY A 84 -13.84 -12.07 2.81
N VAL A 85 -13.43 -11.01 3.51
CA VAL A 85 -14.31 -9.95 4.02
C VAL A 85 -15.01 -9.25 2.85
N ILE A 86 -14.24 -8.80 1.85
CA ILE A 86 -14.76 -8.11 0.66
C ILE A 86 -15.72 -9.00 -0.11
N LYS A 87 -15.36 -10.27 -0.37
CA LYS A 87 -16.23 -11.22 -1.08
C LYS A 87 -17.57 -11.38 -0.39
N LYS A 88 -17.57 -11.44 0.94
CA LYS A 88 -18.78 -11.62 1.74
C LYS A 88 -19.67 -10.37 1.73
N LYS A 89 -19.06 -9.17 1.77
CA LYS A 89 -19.80 -7.90 1.88
C LYS A 89 -20.25 -7.32 0.54
N TYR A 90 -19.41 -7.43 -0.50
CA TYR A 90 -19.61 -6.78 -1.80
C TYR A 90 -19.73 -7.75 -2.97
N GLY A 91 -19.58 -9.05 -2.73
CA GLY A 91 -19.68 -10.10 -3.75
C GLY A 91 -18.35 -10.45 -4.43
N GLN A 92 -18.41 -11.43 -5.33
CA GLN A 92 -17.22 -12.03 -5.96
C GLN A 92 -16.45 -11.05 -6.85
N ASP A 93 -17.14 -10.15 -7.54
CA ASP A 93 -16.53 -9.23 -8.51
C ASP A 93 -15.74 -8.11 -7.82
N ALA A 94 -16.08 -7.78 -6.56
CA ALA A 94 -15.34 -6.81 -5.75
C ALA A 94 -13.95 -7.32 -5.32
N CYS A 95 -13.63 -8.61 -5.56
CA CYS A 95 -12.31 -9.18 -5.30
C CYS A 95 -11.33 -9.05 -6.48
N ASN A 96 -11.72 -8.37 -7.55
CA ASN A 96 -10.79 -8.00 -8.61
C ASN A 96 -9.76 -7.00 -8.07
N VAL A 97 -8.56 -7.05 -8.63
CA VAL A 97 -7.43 -6.23 -8.19
C VAL A 97 -7.17 -5.11 -9.19
N GLY A 98 -6.75 -3.95 -8.69
CA GLY A 98 -6.27 -2.84 -9.51
C GLY A 98 -4.79 -2.98 -9.88
N ASP A 99 -4.22 -1.90 -10.41
CA ASP A 99 -2.86 -1.88 -10.98
C ASP A 99 -1.76 -2.32 -9.99
N GLU A 100 -1.95 -2.04 -8.71
CA GLU A 100 -1.00 -2.35 -7.64
C GLU A 100 -1.34 -3.62 -6.84
N GLY A 101 -2.34 -4.38 -7.28
CA GLY A 101 -2.75 -5.63 -6.61
C GLY A 101 -3.71 -5.45 -5.42
N GLY A 102 -3.98 -4.22 -4.99
CA GLY A 102 -5.05 -3.90 -4.03
C GLY A 102 -6.45 -4.14 -4.60
N PHE A 103 -7.43 -4.40 -3.74
CA PHE A 103 -8.83 -4.58 -4.16
C PHE A 103 -9.51 -3.25 -4.45
N ALA A 104 -10.51 -3.25 -5.33
CA ALA A 104 -11.32 -2.06 -5.63
C ALA A 104 -12.80 -2.29 -5.26
N PRO A 105 -13.14 -2.53 -3.98
CA PRO A 105 -14.52 -2.72 -3.56
C PRO A 105 -15.35 -1.44 -3.77
N SER A 106 -16.67 -1.61 -3.97
CA SER A 106 -17.63 -0.52 -4.11
C SER A 106 -18.02 0.10 -2.76
N VAL A 107 -17.01 0.48 -1.97
CA VAL A 107 -17.22 1.23 -0.71
C VAL A 107 -17.72 2.64 -1.00
N GLN A 108 -18.50 3.18 -0.07
CA GLN A 108 -19.16 4.48 -0.21
C GLN A 108 -18.26 5.64 0.21
N ASP A 109 -17.43 5.44 1.24
CA ASP A 109 -16.53 6.47 1.77
C ASP A 109 -15.26 5.86 2.40
N ASN A 110 -14.36 6.74 2.83
CA ASN A 110 -13.09 6.37 3.45
C ASN A 110 -13.26 5.63 4.79
N ASN A 111 -14.31 5.91 5.57
CA ASN A 111 -14.54 5.22 6.85
C ASN A 111 -14.95 3.77 6.61
N GLU A 112 -15.80 3.53 5.61
CA GLU A 112 -16.19 2.16 5.24
C GLU A 112 -14.98 1.34 4.79
N ALA A 113 -14.05 1.94 4.03
CA ALA A 113 -12.79 1.28 3.66
C ALA A 113 -11.96 0.89 4.90
N LEU A 114 -11.85 1.80 5.87
CA LEU A 114 -11.14 1.56 7.13
C LEU A 114 -11.82 0.47 7.97
N ASP A 115 -13.15 0.44 8.04
CA ASP A 115 -13.91 -0.58 8.78
C ASP A 115 -13.68 -1.98 8.22
N VAL A 116 -13.76 -2.12 6.89
CA VAL A 116 -13.49 -3.39 6.18
C VAL A 116 -12.05 -3.84 6.43
N LEU A 117 -11.10 -2.91 6.40
CA LEU A 117 -9.69 -3.20 6.63
C LEU A 117 -9.41 -3.61 8.08
N MET A 118 -10.01 -2.92 9.05
CA MET A 118 -9.92 -3.26 10.46
C MET A 118 -10.54 -4.61 10.78
N GLU A 119 -11.67 -4.96 10.15
CA GLU A 119 -12.25 -6.30 10.27
C GLU A 119 -11.27 -7.37 9.78
N ALA A 120 -10.63 -7.15 8.63
CA ALA A 120 -9.65 -8.09 8.08
C ALA A 120 -8.42 -8.27 8.99
N ILE A 121 -7.88 -7.17 9.53
CA ILE A 121 -6.75 -7.17 10.46
C ILE A 121 -7.08 -7.92 11.76
N GLN A 122 -8.29 -7.73 12.30
CA GLN A 122 -8.74 -8.44 13.49
C GLN A 122 -8.91 -9.95 13.21
N ARG A 123 -9.60 -10.29 12.11
CA ARG A 123 -9.88 -11.68 11.74
C ARG A 123 -8.64 -12.47 11.35
N SER A 124 -7.58 -11.82 10.89
CA SER A 124 -6.31 -12.48 10.59
C SER A 124 -5.50 -12.82 11.85
N GLY A 125 -5.90 -12.31 13.03
CA GLY A 125 -5.17 -12.51 14.29
C GLY A 125 -3.94 -11.61 14.46
N HIS A 126 -3.82 -10.52 13.69
CA HIS A 126 -2.62 -9.66 13.66
C HIS A 126 -2.87 -8.21 14.12
N ALA A 127 -3.98 -7.94 14.81
CA ALA A 127 -4.37 -6.58 15.23
C ALA A 127 -3.32 -5.84 16.06
N GLU A 128 -2.52 -6.55 16.87
CA GLU A 128 -1.46 -5.93 17.66
C GLU A 128 -0.20 -5.64 16.84
N LYS A 129 -0.01 -6.32 15.71
CA LYS A 129 1.19 -6.23 14.87
C LYS A 129 1.05 -5.32 13.65
N VAL A 130 -0.18 -5.00 13.25
CA VAL A 130 -0.48 -4.26 12.02
C VAL A 130 -1.03 -2.86 12.33
N LYS A 131 -0.54 -1.87 11.59
CA LYS A 131 -1.10 -0.52 11.52
C LYS A 131 -1.57 -0.22 10.11
N ILE A 132 -2.38 0.81 9.98
CA ILE A 132 -2.87 1.31 8.69
C ILE A 132 -2.03 2.52 8.28
N GLY A 133 -1.72 2.59 6.99
CA GLY A 133 -1.18 3.78 6.33
C GLY A 133 -2.10 4.18 5.18
N THR A 134 -2.03 5.43 4.74
CA THR A 134 -2.87 5.92 3.63
C THR A 134 -2.04 6.78 2.68
N ASP A 135 -2.21 6.59 1.38
CA ASP A 135 -1.92 7.65 0.41
C ASP A 135 -3.24 8.33 0.02
N VAL A 136 -3.36 9.60 0.40
CA VAL A 136 -4.54 10.39 0.12
C VAL A 136 -4.50 10.90 -1.33
N ALA A 137 -3.31 11.14 -1.90
CA ALA A 137 -3.14 11.81 -3.20
C ALA A 137 -4.01 13.09 -3.32
N ALA A 138 -4.06 13.91 -2.26
CA ALA A 138 -5.03 15.00 -2.11
C ALA A 138 -5.01 16.06 -3.22
N SER A 139 -3.90 16.16 -3.96
CA SER A 139 -3.80 17.02 -5.14
C SER A 139 -4.78 16.65 -6.25
N GLU A 140 -5.16 15.37 -6.38
CA GLU A 140 -6.07 14.88 -7.43
C GLU A 140 -7.50 15.42 -7.29
N PHE A 141 -7.88 15.85 -6.08
CA PHE A 141 -9.21 16.36 -5.78
C PHE A 141 -9.19 17.72 -5.07
N TYR A 142 -8.09 18.44 -5.22
CA TYR A 142 -8.00 19.83 -4.79
C TYR A 142 -8.56 20.77 -5.87
N SER A 143 -9.50 21.63 -5.49
CA SER A 143 -10.03 22.68 -6.33
C SER A 143 -9.28 23.99 -6.07
N ALA A 144 -8.47 24.43 -7.03
CA ALA A 144 -7.76 25.71 -6.95
C ALA A 144 -8.72 26.92 -6.89
N ASP A 145 -9.88 26.82 -7.55
CA ASP A 145 -10.89 27.89 -7.59
C ASP A 145 -11.54 28.14 -6.23
N THR A 146 -11.83 27.06 -5.49
CA THR A 146 -12.50 27.14 -4.18
C THR A 146 -11.51 27.12 -3.01
N GLY A 147 -10.27 26.69 -3.25
CA GLY A 147 -9.27 26.44 -2.21
C GLY A 147 -9.60 25.25 -1.31
N LYS A 148 -10.48 24.34 -1.74
CA LYS A 148 -10.99 23.22 -0.94
C LYS A 148 -10.74 21.87 -1.62
N TYR A 149 -10.88 20.80 -0.84
CA TYR A 149 -10.78 19.42 -1.32
C TYR A 149 -12.18 18.82 -1.50
N ASP A 150 -12.42 18.18 -2.64
CA ASP A 150 -13.67 17.51 -2.96
C ASP A 150 -13.54 16.00 -2.75
N LEU A 151 -14.05 15.50 -1.62
CA LEU A 151 -14.01 14.07 -1.29
C LEU A 151 -15.00 13.22 -2.10
N ASP A 152 -15.83 13.82 -2.96
CA ASP A 152 -16.77 13.13 -3.85
C ASP A 152 -16.56 13.52 -5.32
N PHE A 153 -15.37 13.99 -5.71
CA PHE A 153 -15.04 14.52 -7.04
C PHE A 153 -15.34 13.59 -8.22
N LYS A 154 -15.50 12.29 -7.94
CA LYS A 154 -15.84 11.25 -8.91
C LYS A 154 -17.34 11.17 -9.19
N ASN A 155 -18.16 11.91 -8.45
CA ASN A 155 -19.61 12.01 -8.57
C ASN A 155 -20.05 13.47 -8.77
N PRO A 156 -19.74 14.09 -9.92
CA PRO A 156 -20.03 15.52 -10.18
C PRO A 156 -21.53 15.88 -10.24
N ALA A 157 -22.43 14.91 -10.08
CA ALA A 157 -23.89 15.10 -10.05
C ALA A 157 -24.51 14.97 -8.64
N GLY A 158 -23.69 14.82 -7.61
CA GLY A 158 -24.09 14.75 -6.20
C GLY A 158 -24.44 16.10 -5.58
#